data_AF-A0A0G0R3M2-F1
#
_entry.id   AF-A0A0G0R3M2-F1
#
_cell.length_a   1.000
_cell.length_b   1.000
_cell.length_c   1.000
_cell.angle_alpha   90.00
_cell.angle_beta   90.00
_cell.angle_gamma   90.00
#
_symmetry.space_group_name_H-M   'P 1'
#
loop_
_entity.id
_entity.type
_entity.pdbx_description
1 polymer ?
#
loop_
_entity_poly.entity_id
_entity_poly.type
_entity_poly.pdbx_seq_one_letter_code
_entity_poly.pdbx_strand_id
1 'polypeptide(L)' 'MAVRVFKNTKESFERFLSRFDQAVQRARIVRLLRERRYRTRKPSKRILRTAALKRTNFRAEREKKKFY' A
#
# COMPACT_ATOMS: atom_id res chain seq x y z
N MET A 1 -4.09 -5.44 14.62
CA MET A 1 -4.68 -6.01 13.40
C MET A 1 -3.86 -7.22 13.02
N ALA A 2 -4.49 -8.37 12.85
CA ALA A 2 -3.82 -9.61 12.48
C ALA A 2 -4.37 -10.08 11.13
N VAL A 3 -3.48 -10.35 10.18
CA VAL A 3 -3.83 -11.05 8.93
C VAL A 3 -3.75 -12.54 9.24
N ARG A 4 -4.85 -13.26 9.03
CA ARG A 4 -4.88 -14.72 9.15
C ARG A 4 -5.05 -15.31 7.76
N VAL A 5 -4.09 -16.14 7.36
CA VAL A 5 -4.17 -16.95 6.13
C VAL A 5 -3.83 -18.37 6.53
N PHE A 6 -4.73 -19.30 6.20
CA PHE A 6 -4.55 -20.71 6.48
C PHE A 6 -4.00 -21.41 5.23
N LYS A 7 -3.01 -22.28 5.45
CA LYS A 7 -2.41 -23.06 4.38
C LYS A 7 -3.30 -24.25 4.03
N ASN A 8 -3.66 -24.39 2.77
CA ASN A 8 -4.35 -25.55 2.24
C ASN A 8 -3.37 -26.71 2.01
N THR A 9 -3.80 -27.95 2.24
CA THR A 9 -2.95 -29.14 2.04
C THR A 9 -2.54 -29.35 0.57
N LYS A 10 -3.38 -28.90 -0.37
CA LYS A 10 -3.15 -29.03 -1.82
C LYS A 10 -2.38 -27.87 -2.45
N GLU A 11 -1.95 -26.87 -1.67
CA GLU A 11 -1.26 -25.70 -2.22
C GLU A 11 0.25 -25.75 -2.02
N SER A 12 0.99 -25.27 -3.03
CA SER A 12 2.43 -25.06 -2.91
C SER A 12 2.72 -23.92 -1.93
N PHE A 13 3.90 -23.97 -1.30
CA PHE A 13 4.31 -22.95 -0.35
C PHE A 13 4.38 -21.55 -0.97
N GLU A 14 4.85 -21.44 -2.22
CA GLU A 14 4.91 -20.17 -2.95
C GLU A 14 3.54 -19.52 -3.15
N ARG A 15 2.52 -20.33 -3.50
CA ARG A 15 1.14 -19.84 -3.64
C ARG A 15 0.58 -19.36 -2.31
N PHE A 16 0.86 -20.09 -1.23
CA PHE A 16 0.48 -19.67 0.12
C PHE A 16 1.14 -18.32 0.51
N LEU A 17 2.45 -18.17 0.28
CA LEU A 17 3.18 -16.94 0.56
C LEU A 17 2.63 -15.76 -0.23
N SER A 18 2.38 -15.95 -1.53
CA SER A 18 1.80 -14.91 -2.38
C SER A 18 0.42 -14.46 -1.88
N ARG A 19 -0.44 -15.40 -1.45
CA ARG A 19 -1.74 -15.07 -0.85
C ARG A 19 -1.58 -14.30 0.46
N PHE A 20 -0.62 -14.69 1.30
CA PHE A 20 -0.31 -13.97 2.52
C PHE A 20 0.14 -12.53 2.23
N ASP A 21 1.06 -12.33 1.29
CA ASP A 21 1.53 -11.02 0.88
C ASP A 21 0.40 -10.15 0.33
N GLN A 22 -0.47 -10.71 -0.51
CA GLN A 22 -1.65 -10.01 -1.00
C GLN A 22 -2.58 -9.60 0.15
N ALA A 23 -2.78 -10.48 1.13
CA ALA A 23 -3.61 -10.18 2.30
C ALA A 23 -3.00 -9.07 3.18
N VAL A 24 -1.68 -9.07 3.38
CA VAL A 24 -0.94 -8.00 4.07
C VAL A 24 -1.03 -6.67 3.32
N GLN A 25 -0.86 -6.69 2.00
CA GLN A 25 -0.96 -5.50 1.14
C GLN A 25 -2.38 -4.92 1.16
N ARG A 26 -3.42 -5.76 1.04
CA ARG A 26 -4.83 -5.36 1.11
C ARG A 26 -5.17 -4.74 2.47
N ALA A 27 -4.68 -5.34 3.56
CA ALA A 27 -4.88 -4.82 4.90
C ALA A 27 -4.08 -3.52 5.18
N ARG A 28 -3.14 -3.14 4.30
CA ARG A 28 -2.31 -1.92 4.39
C ARG A 28 -1.59 -1.75 5.72
N ILE A 29 -1.34 -2.86 6.44
CA ILE A 29 -0.82 -2.84 7.82
C ILE A 29 0.54 -2.17 7.87
N VAL A 30 1.44 -2.52 6.95
CA VAL A 30 2.80 -1.95 6.90
C VAL A 30 2.75 -0.43 6.70
N ARG A 31 1.88 0.05 5.81
CA ARG A 31 1.72 1.49 5.56
C ARG A 31 1.19 2.21 6.79
N LEU A 32 0.17 1.65 7.43
CA LEU A 32 -0.44 2.23 8.63
C LEU A 32 0.56 2.25 9.79
N LEU A 33 1.34 1.19 9.98
CA LEU A 33 2.40 1.15 10.99
C LEU A 33 3.47 2.21 10.74
N ARG A 34 3.86 2.42 9.47
CA ARG A 34 4.80 3.51 9.10
C ARG A 34 4.22 4.89 9.38
N GLU A 35 2.95 5.12 9.05
CA GLU A 35 2.25 6.38 9.34
C GLU A 35 2.16 6.66 10.85
N ARG A 36 1.98 5.60 11.66
CA ARG A 36 1.90 5.67 13.13
C ARG A 36 3.25 5.63 13.84
N ARG A 37 4.36 5.42 13.13
CA ARG A 37 5.71 5.32 13.71
C ARG A 37 6.10 6.57 14.49
N TYR A 38 5.67 7.74 14.02
CA TYR A 38 5.97 9.02 14.64
C TYR A 38 4.70 9.76 15.00
N ARG A 39 4.73 10.50 16.12
CA ARG A 39 3.64 11.40 16.50
C ARG A 39 3.59 12.56 15.52
N THR A 40 2.50 12.66 14.76
CA THR A 40 2.28 13.71 13.77
C THR A 40 1.00 14.50 14.08
N ARG A 41 0.97 15.78 13.71
CA ARG A 41 -0.25 16.62 13.79
C ARG A 41 -1.14 16.33 12.58
N LYS A 42 -2.45 16.59 12.70
CA LYS A 42 -3.37 16.48 11.56
C LYS A 42 -2.87 17.37 10.40
N PRO A 43 -2.88 16.87 9.16
CA PRO A 43 -2.39 17.64 8.02
C PRO A 43 -3.29 18.85 7.77
N SER A 44 -2.67 19.99 7.42
CA SER A 44 -3.41 21.19 7.01
C SER A 44 -3.97 21.04 5.59
N LYS A 45 -4.98 21.86 5.23
CA LYS A 45 -5.54 21.90 3.87
C LYS A 45 -4.46 22.09 2.79
N ARG A 46 -3.42 22.89 3.08
CA ARG A 46 -2.28 23.12 2.17
C ARG A 46 -1.51 21.82 1.89
N ILE A 47 -1.18 21.06 2.92
CA ILE A 47 -0.45 19.77 2.80
C ILE A 47 -1.28 18.75 2.01
N LEU A 48 -2.59 18.71 2.25
CA LEU A 48 -3.48 17.81 1.50
C LEU A 48 -3.53 18.16 0.01
N ARG A 49 -3.61 19.46 -0.33
CA ARG A 49 -3.61 19.92 -1.73
C ARG A 49 -2.28 19.61 -2.43
N THR A 50 -1.15 19.90 -1.80
CA THR A 50 0.16 19.62 -2.41
C THR A 50 0.38 18.13 -2.61
N ALA A 51 -0.05 17.29 -1.66
CA ALA A 51 -0.03 15.84 -1.81
C ALA A 51 -0.94 15.36 -2.97
N ALA A 52 -2.12 15.95 -3.13
CA ALA A 52 -3.02 15.62 -4.24
C ALA A 52 -2.42 15.97 -5.60
N LEU A 53 -1.84 17.16 -5.75
CA LEU A 53 -1.17 17.60 -6.98
C LEU A 53 0.04 16.70 -7.32
N LYS A 54 0.84 16.30 -6.32
CA LYS A 54 1.92 15.34 -6.55
C LYS A 54 1.40 13.99 -7.06
N ARG A 55 0.29 13.49 -6.52
CA ARG A 55 -0.32 12.22 -6.98
C ARG A 55 -0.80 12.31 -8.42
N THR A 56 -1.40 13.43 -8.84
CA THR A 56 -1.83 13.62 -10.23
C THR A 56 -0.63 13.68 -11.17
N ASN A 57 0.43 14.39 -10.78
CA ASN A 57 1.66 14.47 -11.59
C ASN A 57 2.29 13.09 -11.79
N PHE A 58 2.45 12.30 -10.71
CA PHE A 58 2.98 10.94 -10.83
C PHE A 58 2.09 10.00 -11.67
N ARG A 59 0.77 10.22 -11.69
CA ARG A 59 -0.14 9.45 -12.57
C ARG A 59 0.11 9.81 -14.03
N ALA A 60 0.18 11.10 -14.34
CA ALA A 60 0.46 11.57 -15.70
C ALA A 60 1.84 11.10 -16.19
N GLU A 61 2.88 11.16 -15.35
CA GLU A 61 4.21 10.62 -15.68
C GLU A 61 4.16 9.12 -15.96
N ARG A 62 3.43 8.35 -15.15
CA ARG A 62 3.29 6.90 -15.36
C ARG A 62 2.55 6.58 -16.64
N GLU A 63 1.53 7.36 -16.99
CA GLU A 63 0.81 7.19 -18.27
C GLU A 63 1.73 7.46 -19.45
N LYS A 64 2.54 8.54 -19.41
CA LYS A 64 3.53 8.81 -20.47
C LYS A 64 4.54 7.66 -20.62
N LYS A 65 5.04 7.12 -19.50
CA LYS A 65 5.98 5.98 -19.47
C LYS A 65 5.38 4.62 -19.86
N LYS A 66 4.07 4.51 -20.13
CA LYS A 66 3.50 3.24 -20.63
C LYS A 66 3.75 3.03 -22.13
N PHE A 67 4.00 4.12 -22.86
CA PHE A 67 4.10 4.13 -24.32
C PHE A 67 5.55 4.19 -24.83
N TYR A 68 6.51 4.26 -23.90
CA TYR A 68 7.96 4.21 -24.12
C TYR A 68 8.54 3.15 -23.20
#